data_AF-A0A7E4WD94-F1
#
_entry.id   AF-A0A7E4WD94-F1
#
_cell.length_a   1.000
_cell.length_b   1.000
_cell.length_c   1.000
_cell.angle_alpha   90.00
_cell.angle_beta   90.00
_cell.angle_gamma   90.00
#
_symmetry.space_group_name_H-M   'P 1'
#
loop_
_entity.id
_entity.type
_entity.pdbx_description
1 polymer ?
#
loop_
_entity_poly.entity_id
_entity_poly.type
_entity_poly.pdbx_seq_one_letter_code
_entity_poly.pdbx_strand_id
1 'polypeptide(L)'
;MLFQTVGLCLILTVVPSLAAAPFDCNAVPIALRCQSEELAKECGYSEACNNYFNATEGKPLKVTLLYESLCPDCQEFITGDFYKAYLKFMDHVEFELVPYGNARIENGKIICQHGEKECAANKYEGCILHYMKEPLPFLACLEHQIPLRDDLDKAIQKCYNTFKPAPHVIDQVIHCANGEIGNKLQLEAAARTAQVYPDAHKHVPWLLFNNVSLADSQFFTEQFEAAICTLHNGQKPLPQCTGAGVRLGCPVDLSAEKNGYFRFSPDAKIADEPLKH
;
A
#
# COMPACT_ATOMS: atom_id res chain seq x y z
N MET A 1 18.17 73.23 15.08
CA MET A 1 16.71 73.24 15.26
C MET A 1 16.10 73.10 13.87
N LEU A 2 15.31 72.12 13.47
CA LEU A 2 14.63 70.97 14.07
C LEU A 2 14.41 69.94 12.95
N PHE A 3 14.51 68.65 13.27
CA PHE A 3 14.11 67.52 12.43
C PHE A 3 12.58 67.34 12.41
N GLN A 4 12.11 66.46 11.52
CA GLN A 4 10.83 65.71 11.48
C GLN A 4 9.71 66.32 10.61
N THR A 5 8.89 65.58 9.85
CA THR A 5 8.76 64.16 9.45
C THR A 5 7.64 64.16 8.39
N VAL A 6 7.86 63.53 7.22
CA VAL A 6 6.78 63.22 6.28
C VAL A 6 6.05 61.98 6.80
N GLY A 7 4.83 62.16 7.28
CA GLY A 7 3.97 61.06 7.73
C GLY A 7 3.51 60.22 6.54
N LEU A 8 4.15 59.06 6.33
CA LEU A 8 3.67 58.05 5.41
C LEU A 8 2.49 57.33 6.08
N CYS A 9 1.28 57.57 5.58
CA CYS A 9 0.09 56.88 6.04
C CYS A 9 0.16 55.42 5.55
N LEU A 10 0.66 54.52 6.40
CA LEU A 10 0.58 53.07 6.20
C LEU A 10 -0.88 52.66 6.27
N ILE A 11 -1.53 52.53 5.11
CA ILE A 11 -2.79 51.81 4.99
C ILE A 11 -2.43 50.34 5.17
N LEU A 12 -2.60 49.83 6.39
CA LEU A 12 -2.66 48.39 6.67
C LEU A 12 -3.86 47.83 5.93
N THR A 13 -3.67 47.38 4.70
CA THR A 13 -4.59 46.45 4.07
C THR A 13 -4.46 45.14 4.83
N VAL A 14 -5.41 44.88 5.73
CA VAL A 14 -5.61 43.56 6.31
C VAL A 14 -5.94 42.64 5.15
N VAL A 15 -4.94 41.92 4.65
CA VAL A 15 -5.18 40.79 3.76
C VAL A 15 -5.97 39.79 4.60
N PRO A 16 -7.20 39.39 4.23
CA PRO A 16 -7.89 38.33 4.92
C PRO A 16 -6.96 37.12 4.85
N SER A 17 -6.47 36.69 6.01
CA SER A 17 -5.81 35.39 6.12
C SER A 17 -6.81 34.38 5.57
N LEU A 18 -6.48 33.69 4.47
CA LEU A 18 -7.26 32.55 4.05
C LEU A 18 -7.23 31.60 5.24
N ALA A 19 -8.35 31.51 5.96
CA ALA A 19 -8.50 30.51 7.01
C ALA A 19 -8.21 29.15 6.37
N ALA A 20 -7.22 28.45 6.91
CA ALA A 20 -6.98 27.06 6.52
C ALA A 20 -8.30 26.30 6.68
N ALA A 21 -8.64 25.48 5.69
CA ALA A 21 -9.84 24.64 5.79
C ALA A 21 -9.74 23.80 7.08
N PRO A 22 -10.84 23.64 7.85
CA PRO A 22 -10.82 22.85 9.07
C PRO A 22 -10.37 21.42 8.76
N PHE A 23 -9.49 20.88 9.61
CA PHE A 23 -8.96 19.52 9.47
C PHE A 23 -10.11 18.51 9.49
N ASP A 24 -10.24 17.74 8.40
CA ASP A 24 -11.24 16.68 8.34
C ASP A 24 -10.69 15.41 8.99
N CYS A 25 -11.08 15.22 10.24
CA CYS A 25 -10.81 14.03 11.02
C CYS A 25 -11.18 12.72 10.30
N ASN A 26 -12.17 12.73 9.39
CA ASN A 26 -12.58 11.54 8.66
C ASN A 26 -11.70 11.21 7.45
N ALA A 27 -10.86 12.14 7.00
CA ALA A 27 -10.00 11.98 5.83
C ALA A 27 -8.76 11.11 6.08
N VAL A 28 -8.42 10.83 7.34
CA VAL A 28 -7.27 9.99 7.70
C VAL A 28 -7.78 8.67 8.27
N PRO A 29 -7.25 7.48 7.95
CA PRO A 29 -7.79 6.24 8.46
C PRO A 29 -7.34 6.01 9.89
N ILE A 30 -8.10 5.13 10.55
CA ILE A 30 -7.87 4.80 11.95
C ILE A 30 -6.44 4.33 12.22
N ALA A 31 -5.84 3.51 11.36
CA ALA A 31 -4.47 3.02 11.54
C ALA A 31 -3.43 4.15 11.65
N LEU A 32 -3.56 5.22 10.85
CA LEU A 32 -2.65 6.37 10.85
C LEU A 32 -3.04 7.40 11.92
N ARG A 33 -4.34 7.65 12.12
CA ARG A 33 -4.83 8.54 13.18
C ARG A 33 -4.36 8.08 14.56
N CYS A 34 -4.38 6.77 14.80
CA CYS A 34 -4.01 6.21 16.10
C CYS A 34 -2.51 6.23 16.37
N GLN A 35 -1.67 6.56 15.38
CA GLN A 35 -0.24 6.78 15.59
C GLN A 35 0.06 8.14 16.24
N SER A 36 -0.89 9.09 16.24
CA SER A 36 -0.74 10.39 16.89
C SER A 36 -1.77 10.54 18.02
N GLU A 37 -1.29 10.58 19.26
CA GLU A 37 -2.16 10.82 20.43
C GLU A 37 -2.83 12.19 20.37
N GLU A 38 -2.17 13.18 19.76
CA GLU A 38 -2.70 14.53 19.55
C GLU A 38 -3.88 14.52 18.57
N LEU A 39 -3.72 13.92 17.39
CA LEU A 39 -4.80 13.80 16.40
C LEU A 39 -5.95 12.93 16.91
N ALA A 40 -5.63 11.85 17.63
CA ALA A 40 -6.64 10.99 18.23
C ALA A 40 -7.51 11.72 19.26
N LYS A 41 -6.93 12.68 20.01
CA LYS A 41 -7.66 13.54 20.96
C LYS A 41 -8.44 14.64 20.26
N GLU A 42 -7.78 15.38 19.36
CA GLU A 42 -8.39 16.50 18.61
C GLU A 42 -9.64 16.04 17.83
N CYS A 43 -9.56 14.85 17.24
CA CYS A 43 -10.67 14.27 16.48
C CYS A 43 -11.65 13.40 17.29
N GLY A 44 -11.47 13.29 18.62
CA GLY A 44 -12.35 12.48 19.47
C GLY A 44 -12.33 10.97 19.18
N TYR A 45 -11.23 10.45 18.60
CA TYR A 45 -11.10 9.04 18.20
C TYR A 45 -10.43 8.14 19.24
N SER A 46 -10.15 8.62 20.46
CA SER A 46 -9.44 7.81 21.47
C SER A 46 -10.09 6.42 21.69
N GLU A 47 -11.43 6.34 21.74
CA GLU A 47 -12.14 5.05 21.84
C GLU A 47 -12.00 4.19 20.59
N ALA A 48 -12.13 4.79 19.41
CA ALA A 48 -11.95 4.10 18.13
C ALA A 48 -10.52 3.54 18.00
N CYS A 49 -9.52 4.30 18.45
CA CYS A 49 -8.14 3.86 18.50
C CYS A 49 -7.90 2.73 19.49
N ASN A 50 -8.49 2.79 20.67
CA ASN A 50 -8.44 1.67 21.61
C ASN A 50 -9.06 0.41 21.00
N ASN A 51 -10.20 0.53 20.31
CA ASN A 51 -10.83 -0.60 19.63
C ASN A 51 -9.96 -1.15 18.49
N TYR A 52 -9.33 -0.29 17.69
CA TYR A 52 -8.38 -0.69 16.65
C TYR A 52 -7.17 -1.42 17.25
N PHE A 53 -6.57 -0.88 18.31
CA PHE A 53 -5.44 -1.49 18.99
C PHE A 53 -5.83 -2.83 19.59
N ASN A 54 -6.94 -2.93 20.33
CA ASN A 54 -7.44 -4.19 20.87
C ASN A 54 -7.73 -5.23 19.76
N ALA A 55 -8.21 -4.78 18.60
CA ALA A 55 -8.51 -5.67 17.48
C ALA A 55 -7.27 -6.18 16.74
N THR A 56 -6.15 -5.46 16.82
CA THR A 56 -4.90 -5.75 16.07
C THR A 56 -3.73 -6.16 16.96
N GLU A 57 -3.83 -5.99 18.27
CA GLU A 57 -2.79 -6.33 19.23
C GLU A 57 -2.44 -7.82 19.13
N GLY A 58 -1.15 -8.11 18.99
CA GLY A 58 -0.63 -9.48 18.93
C GLY A 58 -1.00 -10.23 17.65
N LYS A 59 -1.67 -9.60 16.68
CA LYS A 59 -1.93 -10.18 15.37
C LYS A 59 -0.84 -9.78 14.36
N PRO A 60 -0.50 -10.65 13.40
CA PRO A 60 0.32 -10.27 12.25
C PRO A 60 -0.26 -9.05 11.55
N LEU A 61 0.60 -8.17 11.06
CA LEU A 61 0.18 -7.09 10.17
C LEU A 61 -0.33 -7.74 8.87
N LYS A 62 -1.56 -7.42 8.45
CA LYS A 62 -2.03 -7.83 7.12
C LYS A 62 -1.67 -6.76 6.11
N VAL A 63 -0.96 -7.15 5.06
CA VAL A 63 -0.64 -6.29 3.93
C VAL A 63 -1.31 -6.85 2.68
N THR A 64 -2.22 -6.07 2.09
CA THR A 64 -2.87 -6.44 0.83
C THR A 64 -2.33 -5.58 -0.29
N LEU A 65 -1.96 -6.23 -1.40
CA LEU A 65 -1.63 -5.57 -2.67
C LEU A 65 -2.73 -5.85 -3.70
N LEU A 66 -3.37 -4.80 -4.20
CA LEU A 66 -4.22 -4.86 -5.39
C LEU A 66 -3.38 -4.48 -6.61
N TYR A 67 -3.43 -5.30 -7.66
CA TYR A 67 -2.55 -5.15 -8.81
C TYR A 67 -3.15 -5.77 -10.09
N GLU A 68 -2.50 -5.52 -11.22
CA GLU A 68 -2.81 -6.11 -12.53
C GLU A 68 -1.54 -6.70 -13.15
N SER A 69 -1.65 -7.93 -13.67
CA SER A 69 -0.56 -8.72 -14.25
C SER A 69 0.19 -8.08 -15.43
N LEU A 70 -0.44 -7.16 -16.18
CA LEU A 70 0.21 -6.44 -17.31
C LEU A 70 0.49 -4.97 -17.01
N CYS A 71 0.34 -4.52 -15.77
CA CYS A 71 0.70 -3.17 -15.36
C CYS A 71 2.20 -3.09 -15.05
N PRO A 72 2.98 -2.25 -15.77
CA PRO A 72 4.43 -2.13 -15.54
C PRO A 72 4.80 -1.74 -14.10
N ASP A 73 4.06 -0.79 -13.50
CA ASP A 73 4.34 -0.34 -12.13
C ASP A 73 4.03 -1.46 -11.11
N CYS A 74 3.03 -2.30 -11.39
CA CYS A 74 2.75 -3.50 -10.58
C CYS A 74 3.86 -4.53 -10.69
N GLN A 75 4.31 -4.82 -11.91
CA GLN A 75 5.41 -5.74 -12.20
C GLN A 75 6.70 -5.29 -11.50
N GLU A 76 7.06 -4.02 -11.63
CA GLU A 76 8.24 -3.45 -10.98
C GLU A 76 8.14 -3.56 -9.45
N PHE A 77 7.00 -3.18 -8.88
CA PHE A 77 6.82 -3.24 -7.43
C PHE A 77 6.81 -4.67 -6.89
N ILE A 78 6.13 -5.61 -7.56
CA ILE A 78 6.06 -7.02 -7.15
C ILE A 78 7.44 -7.66 -7.21
N THR A 79 8.18 -7.45 -8.30
CA THR A 79 9.50 -8.07 -8.50
C THR A 79 10.61 -7.40 -7.67
N GLY A 80 10.40 -6.15 -7.25
CA GLY A 80 11.31 -5.36 -6.44
C GLY A 80 10.94 -5.32 -4.96
N ASP A 81 10.47 -4.15 -4.50
CA ASP A 81 10.29 -3.83 -3.07
C ASP A 81 9.31 -4.77 -2.36
N PHE A 82 8.25 -5.21 -3.04
CA PHE A 82 7.29 -6.13 -2.43
C PHE A 82 7.92 -7.49 -2.17
N TYR A 83 8.59 -8.10 -3.16
CA TYR A 83 9.22 -9.41 -2.97
C TYR A 83 10.36 -9.36 -1.95
N LYS A 84 11.14 -8.27 -1.94
CA LYS A 84 12.18 -8.03 -0.93
C LYS A 84 11.59 -7.97 0.48
N ALA A 85 10.50 -7.24 0.68
CA ALA A 85 9.80 -7.17 1.95
C ALA A 85 9.16 -8.51 2.34
N TYR A 86 8.57 -9.23 1.38
CA TYR A 86 8.04 -10.57 1.61
C TYR A 86 9.10 -11.50 2.20
N LEU A 87 10.27 -11.62 1.55
CA LEU A 87 11.35 -12.48 2.05
C LEU A 87 11.83 -12.08 3.45
N LYS A 88 11.76 -10.79 3.78
CA LYS A 88 12.20 -10.24 5.07
C LYS A 88 11.17 -10.45 6.19
N PHE A 89 9.88 -10.38 5.88
CA PHE A 89 8.80 -10.27 6.87
C PHE A 89 7.75 -11.39 6.83
N MET A 90 7.83 -12.37 5.91
CA MET A 90 6.82 -13.42 5.71
C MET A 90 6.47 -14.24 6.97
N ASP A 91 7.36 -14.32 7.96
CA ASP A 91 7.10 -15.04 9.22
C ASP A 91 6.25 -14.23 10.23
N HIS A 92 6.03 -12.94 9.97
CA HIS A 92 5.37 -12.02 10.90
C HIS A 92 4.29 -11.13 10.27
N VAL A 93 4.21 -11.14 8.94
CA VAL A 93 3.29 -10.33 8.14
C VAL A 93 2.47 -11.27 7.26
N GLU A 94 1.15 -11.07 7.26
CA GLU A 94 0.23 -11.75 6.36
C GLU A 94 0.18 -10.97 5.04
N PHE A 95 0.75 -11.53 3.98
CA PHE A 95 0.69 -10.94 2.64
C PHE A 95 -0.48 -11.50 1.84
N GLU A 96 -1.37 -10.61 1.37
CA GLU A 96 -2.49 -10.90 0.48
C GLU A 96 -2.25 -10.20 -0.87
N LEU A 97 -2.41 -10.94 -1.97
CA LEU A 97 -2.28 -10.40 -3.32
C LEU A 97 -3.57 -10.62 -4.08
N VAL A 98 -4.03 -9.60 -4.80
CA VAL A 98 -5.33 -9.58 -5.46
C VAL A 98 -5.15 -9.16 -6.93
N PRO A 99 -4.97 -10.12 -7.86
CA PRO A 99 -4.87 -9.85 -9.29
C PRO A 99 -6.24 -9.50 -9.88
N TYR A 100 -6.49 -8.21 -10.01
CA TYR A 100 -7.71 -7.67 -10.62
C TYR A 100 -7.54 -6.20 -10.99
N GLY A 101 -7.04 -5.40 -10.04
CA GLY A 101 -6.80 -3.97 -10.16
C GLY A 101 -7.97 -3.17 -10.73
N ASN A 102 -7.72 -2.41 -11.79
CA ASN A 102 -8.71 -1.54 -12.43
C ASN A 102 -9.62 -2.26 -13.43
N ALA A 103 -9.62 -3.60 -13.45
CA ALA A 103 -10.61 -4.34 -14.21
C ALA A 103 -12.03 -4.00 -13.73
N ARG A 104 -13.01 -4.19 -14.61
CA ARG A 104 -14.42 -3.88 -14.34
C ARG A 104 -15.33 -4.97 -14.86
N ILE A 105 -16.50 -5.12 -14.24
CA ILE A 105 -17.53 -6.05 -14.70
C ILE A 105 -18.51 -5.28 -15.58
N GLU A 106 -18.57 -5.62 -16.87
CA GLU A 106 -19.53 -5.09 -17.83
C GLU A 106 -20.35 -6.23 -18.43
N ASN A 107 -21.69 -6.17 -18.30
CA ASN A 107 -22.60 -7.20 -18.81
C ASN A 107 -22.23 -8.63 -18.35
N GLY A 108 -21.79 -8.77 -17.11
CA GLY A 108 -21.37 -10.06 -16.53
C GLY A 108 -20.01 -10.56 -17.02
N LYS A 109 -19.24 -9.75 -17.77
CA LYS A 109 -17.89 -10.07 -18.22
C LYS A 109 -16.87 -9.16 -17.55
N ILE A 110 -15.72 -9.70 -17.19
CA ILE A 110 -14.59 -8.92 -16.69
C ILE A 110 -13.84 -8.33 -17.87
N ILE A 111 -13.63 -7.01 -17.82
CA ILE A 111 -12.90 -6.22 -18.81
C ILE A 111 -11.69 -5.61 -18.11
N CYS A 112 -10.50 -6.00 -18.55
CA CYS A 112 -9.22 -5.52 -18.01
C CYS A 112 -8.63 -4.41 -18.89
N GLN A 113 -7.79 -3.53 -18.32
CA GLN A 113 -7.29 -2.34 -19.01
C GLN A 113 -6.36 -2.69 -20.18
N HIS A 114 -5.56 -3.75 -20.04
CA HIS A 114 -4.63 -4.25 -21.05
C HIS A 114 -5.22 -5.41 -21.88
N GLY A 115 -6.55 -5.56 -21.87
CA GLY A 115 -7.29 -6.50 -22.71
C GLY A 115 -7.34 -7.93 -22.17
N GLU A 116 -7.77 -8.87 -23.02
CA GLU A 116 -8.06 -10.26 -22.59
C GLU A 116 -6.85 -11.01 -22.06
N LYS A 117 -5.63 -10.64 -22.51
CA LYS A 117 -4.39 -11.25 -22.02
C LYS A 117 -4.15 -10.97 -20.54
N GLU A 118 -4.42 -9.75 -20.10
CA GLU A 118 -4.36 -9.38 -18.68
C GLU A 118 -5.44 -10.11 -17.88
N CYS A 119 -6.66 -10.22 -18.40
CA CYS A 119 -7.69 -10.98 -17.71
C CYS A 119 -7.30 -12.46 -17.56
N ALA A 120 -6.68 -13.05 -18.59
CA ALA A 120 -6.19 -14.42 -18.54
C ALA A 120 -5.04 -14.58 -17.52
N ALA A 121 -4.09 -13.65 -17.51
CA ALA A 121 -2.97 -13.65 -16.56
C ALA A 121 -3.45 -13.40 -15.11
N ASN A 122 -4.31 -12.40 -14.86
CA ASN A 122 -4.94 -12.16 -13.55
C ASN A 122 -5.64 -13.42 -13.02
N LYS A 123 -6.41 -14.11 -13.89
CA LYS A 123 -7.08 -15.37 -13.54
C LYS A 123 -6.07 -16.47 -13.20
N TYR A 124 -5.02 -16.61 -13.99
CA TYR A 124 -3.97 -17.59 -13.79
C TYR A 124 -3.23 -17.37 -12.46
N GLU A 125 -2.92 -16.12 -12.13
CA GLU A 125 -2.29 -15.72 -10.88
C GLU A 125 -3.19 -15.95 -9.67
N GLY A 126 -4.49 -15.68 -9.80
CA GLY A 126 -5.48 -16.07 -8.79
C GLY A 126 -5.44 -17.59 -8.50
N CYS A 127 -5.29 -18.41 -9.54
CA CYS A 127 -5.15 -19.86 -9.38
C CYS A 127 -3.81 -20.28 -8.75
N ILE A 128 -2.71 -19.57 -9.05
CA ILE A 128 -1.42 -19.76 -8.36
C ILE A 128 -1.58 -19.51 -6.86
N LEU A 129 -2.18 -18.37 -6.50
CA LEU A 129 -2.43 -17.98 -5.10
C LEU A 129 -3.34 -18.98 -4.38
N HIS A 130 -4.25 -19.63 -5.09
CA HIS A 130 -5.16 -20.62 -4.52
C HIS A 130 -4.52 -21.99 -4.26
N TYR A 131 -3.69 -22.50 -5.17
CA TYR A 131 -3.18 -23.87 -5.12
C TYR A 131 -1.73 -24.01 -4.65
N MET A 132 -0.90 -22.99 -4.80
CA MET A 132 0.50 -23.06 -4.37
C MET A 132 0.63 -22.69 -2.90
N LYS A 133 1.39 -23.49 -2.14
CA LYS A 133 1.64 -23.23 -0.71
C LYS A 133 2.46 -21.96 -0.47
N GLU A 134 3.45 -21.72 -1.33
CA GLU A 134 4.34 -20.54 -1.28
C GLU A 134 4.29 -19.87 -2.65
N PRO A 135 3.19 -19.15 -2.97
CA PRO A 135 2.92 -18.68 -4.32
C PRO A 135 3.84 -17.54 -4.76
N LEU A 136 4.32 -16.72 -3.84
CA LEU A 136 4.97 -15.45 -4.16
C LEU A 136 6.28 -15.54 -4.96
N PRO A 137 7.21 -16.46 -4.66
CA PRO A 137 8.38 -16.64 -5.51
C PRO A 137 8.02 -17.00 -6.96
N PHE A 138 7.00 -17.84 -7.15
CA PHE A 138 6.52 -18.19 -8.49
C PHE A 138 5.85 -17.01 -9.17
N LEU A 139 5.01 -16.27 -8.44
CA LEU A 139 4.33 -15.08 -8.94
C LEU A 139 5.32 -13.99 -9.35
N ALA A 140 6.32 -13.69 -8.52
CA ALA A 140 7.36 -12.73 -8.86
C ALA A 140 8.16 -13.15 -10.09
N CYS A 141 8.40 -14.45 -10.29
CA CYS A 141 8.96 -14.92 -11.55
C CYS A 141 8.03 -14.64 -12.72
N LEU A 142 6.74 -14.91 -12.57
CA LEU A 142 5.77 -14.73 -13.63
C LEU A 142 5.67 -13.24 -14.03
N GLU A 143 5.52 -12.34 -13.06
CA GLU A 143 5.53 -10.89 -13.27
C GLU A 143 6.80 -10.38 -13.94
N HIS A 144 7.96 -10.94 -13.57
CA HIS A 144 9.24 -10.60 -14.21
C HIS A 144 9.31 -11.12 -15.67
N GLN A 145 8.67 -12.26 -15.95
CA GLN A 145 8.77 -12.92 -17.25
C GLN A 145 7.67 -12.50 -18.22
N ILE A 146 6.53 -11.97 -17.77
CA ILE A 146 5.46 -11.45 -18.61
C ILE A 146 5.86 -10.05 -19.09
N PRO A 147 6.36 -9.87 -20.32
CA PRO A 147 6.56 -8.55 -20.87
C PRO A 147 5.22 -8.05 -21.40
N LEU A 148 5.12 -6.75 -21.66
CA LEU A 148 4.02 -6.13 -22.42
C LEU A 148 3.77 -6.78 -23.83
N ARG A 149 4.61 -7.74 -24.27
CA ARG A 149 4.63 -8.30 -25.63
C ARG A 149 4.88 -9.81 -25.80
N ASP A 150 5.37 -10.57 -24.80
CA ASP A 150 5.50 -12.04 -24.97
C ASP A 150 4.19 -12.78 -24.65
N ASP A 151 4.20 -14.06 -25.00
CA ASP A 151 3.15 -15.02 -24.75
C ASP A 151 3.17 -15.48 -23.27
N LEU A 152 2.04 -15.37 -22.58
CA LEU A 152 1.85 -15.81 -21.19
C LEU A 152 2.33 -17.25 -21.00
N ASP A 153 2.08 -18.12 -21.99
CA ASP A 153 2.50 -19.53 -21.94
C ASP A 153 4.03 -19.67 -21.85
N LYS A 154 4.80 -18.80 -22.54
CA LYS A 154 6.27 -18.84 -22.46
C LYS A 154 6.77 -18.39 -21.09
N ALA A 155 6.15 -17.37 -20.51
CA ALA A 155 6.49 -16.90 -19.17
C ALA A 155 6.23 -18.00 -18.12
N ILE A 156 5.05 -18.64 -18.19
CA ILE A 156 4.65 -19.78 -17.36
C ILE A 156 5.69 -20.91 -17.47
N GLN A 157 6.05 -21.33 -18.68
CA GLN A 157 6.98 -22.43 -18.89
C GLN A 157 8.37 -22.13 -18.31
N LYS A 158 8.88 -20.90 -18.47
CA LYS A 158 10.14 -20.49 -17.85
C LYS A 158 10.08 -20.61 -16.32
N CYS A 159 9.01 -20.13 -15.69
CA CYS A 159 8.88 -20.21 -14.23
C CYS A 159 8.67 -21.66 -13.74
N TYR A 160 7.94 -22.50 -14.46
CA TYR A 160 7.86 -23.93 -14.13
C TYR A 160 9.21 -24.63 -14.22
N ASN A 161 10.06 -24.29 -15.21
CA ASN A 161 11.40 -24.85 -15.31
C ASN A 161 12.32 -24.41 -14.15
N THR A 162 12.14 -23.19 -13.66
CA THR A 162 12.91 -22.63 -12.52
C THR A 162 12.50 -23.26 -11.19
N PHE A 163 11.20 -23.25 -10.88
CA PHE A 163 10.70 -23.63 -9.55
C PHE A 163 10.33 -25.11 -9.43
N LYS A 164 10.11 -25.79 -10.57
CA LYS A 164 9.70 -27.19 -10.67
C LYS A 164 8.60 -27.58 -9.66
N PRO A 165 7.43 -26.89 -9.66
CA PRO A 165 6.33 -27.28 -8.77
C PRO A 165 5.90 -28.73 -9.01
N ALA A 166 5.30 -29.35 -8.00
CA ALA A 166 4.83 -30.71 -8.13
C ALA A 166 3.80 -30.82 -9.29
N PRO A 167 3.85 -31.87 -10.13
CA PRO A 167 2.97 -31.99 -11.29
C PRO A 167 1.48 -31.82 -10.99
N HIS A 168 1.01 -32.38 -9.86
CA HIS A 168 -0.40 -32.25 -9.47
C HIS A 168 -0.82 -30.79 -9.17
N VAL A 169 0.10 -29.95 -8.67
CA VAL A 169 -0.17 -28.52 -8.45
C VAL A 169 -0.25 -27.78 -9.78
N ILE A 170 0.64 -28.12 -10.72
CA ILE A 170 0.61 -27.57 -12.09
C ILE A 170 -0.75 -27.89 -12.75
N ASP A 171 -1.19 -29.15 -12.69
CA ASP A 171 -2.47 -29.59 -13.25
C ASP A 171 -3.66 -28.85 -12.61
N GLN A 172 -3.63 -28.65 -11.28
CA GLN A 172 -4.67 -27.89 -10.56
C GLN A 172 -4.73 -26.43 -11.01
N VAL A 173 -3.58 -25.76 -11.13
CA VAL A 173 -3.50 -24.36 -11.59
C VAL A 173 -4.02 -24.23 -13.02
N ILE A 174 -3.59 -25.10 -13.93
CA ILE A 174 -4.05 -25.09 -15.33
C ILE A 174 -5.55 -25.35 -15.42
N HIS A 175 -6.07 -26.34 -14.69
CA HIS A 175 -7.51 -26.64 -14.69
C HIS A 175 -8.32 -25.47 -14.12
N CYS A 176 -7.83 -24.83 -13.06
CA CYS A 176 -8.44 -23.66 -12.46
C CYS A 176 -8.49 -22.47 -13.43
N ALA A 177 -7.37 -22.16 -14.09
CA ALA A 177 -7.28 -21.04 -15.03
C ALA A 177 -8.21 -21.21 -16.24
N ASN A 178 -8.49 -22.45 -16.63
CA ASN A 178 -9.42 -22.77 -17.72
C ASN A 178 -10.86 -23.06 -17.26
N GLY A 179 -11.13 -23.03 -15.95
CA GLY A 179 -12.37 -23.50 -15.37
C GLY A 179 -13.15 -22.45 -14.57
N GLU A 180 -14.23 -22.91 -13.94
CA GLU A 180 -15.11 -22.09 -13.11
C GLU A 180 -14.47 -21.62 -11.81
N ILE A 181 -13.49 -22.37 -11.28
CA ILE A 181 -12.77 -21.99 -10.08
C ILE A 181 -12.04 -20.67 -10.32
N GLY A 182 -11.30 -20.53 -11.42
CA GLY A 182 -10.66 -19.26 -11.75
C GLY A 182 -11.66 -18.14 -12.02
N ASN A 183 -12.82 -18.43 -12.63
CA ASN A 183 -13.86 -17.41 -12.85
C ASN A 183 -14.36 -16.87 -11.50
N LYS A 184 -14.63 -17.78 -10.55
CA LYS A 184 -15.03 -17.43 -9.20
C LYS A 184 -13.95 -16.63 -8.46
N LEU A 185 -12.68 -17.03 -8.55
CA LEU A 185 -11.57 -16.31 -7.94
C LEU A 185 -11.46 -14.87 -8.49
N GLN A 186 -11.70 -14.66 -9.78
CA GLN A 186 -11.72 -13.33 -10.37
C GLN A 186 -12.90 -12.47 -9.90
N LEU A 187 -14.07 -13.06 -9.65
CA LEU A 187 -15.20 -12.36 -9.04
C LEU A 187 -14.95 -12.03 -7.56
N GLU A 188 -14.27 -12.91 -6.83
CA GLU A 188 -13.84 -12.67 -5.45
C GLU A 188 -12.80 -11.55 -5.40
N ALA A 189 -11.85 -11.53 -6.34
CA ALA A 189 -10.88 -10.45 -6.48
C ALA A 189 -11.56 -9.11 -6.80
N ALA A 190 -12.56 -9.11 -7.70
CA ALA A 190 -13.37 -7.93 -7.98
C ALA A 190 -14.08 -7.40 -6.72
N ALA A 191 -14.73 -8.29 -5.96
CA ALA A 191 -15.39 -7.92 -4.71
C ALA A 191 -14.39 -7.40 -3.67
N ARG A 192 -13.22 -8.03 -3.56
CA ARG A 192 -12.16 -7.63 -2.63
C ARG A 192 -11.61 -6.24 -2.96
N THR A 193 -11.45 -5.92 -4.24
CA THR A 193 -11.03 -4.59 -4.75
C THR A 193 -12.12 -3.53 -4.59
N ALA A 194 -13.40 -3.92 -4.65
CA ALA A 194 -14.52 -3.00 -4.39
C ALA A 194 -14.71 -2.67 -2.90
N GLN A 195 -14.20 -3.52 -2.00
CA GLN A 195 -14.29 -3.36 -0.54
C GLN A 195 -13.17 -2.50 0.08
N VAL A 196 -12.36 -1.82 -0.74
CA VAL A 196 -11.31 -0.92 -0.23
C VAL A 196 -11.95 0.21 0.57
N TYR A 197 -11.32 0.53 1.70
CA TYR A 197 -11.79 1.50 2.67
C TYR A 197 -10.61 2.21 3.34
N PRO A 198 -10.73 3.49 3.75
CA PRO A 198 -11.85 4.41 3.48
C PRO A 198 -11.90 4.94 2.04
N ASP A 199 -10.75 5.02 1.37
CA ASP A 199 -10.69 5.54 0.01
C ASP A 199 -10.87 4.43 -1.02
N ALA A 200 -11.62 4.70 -2.08
CA ALA A 200 -11.56 3.84 -3.26
C ALA A 200 -10.15 3.86 -3.86
N HIS A 201 -9.68 2.69 -4.36
CA HIS A 201 -8.44 2.64 -5.12
C HIS A 201 -8.56 3.52 -6.38
N LYS A 202 -7.48 4.26 -6.70
CA LYS A 202 -7.45 5.22 -7.83
C LYS A 202 -6.48 4.81 -8.93
N HIS A 203 -5.58 3.90 -8.63
CA HIS A 203 -4.56 3.35 -9.52
C HIS A 203 -4.10 2.00 -8.94
N VAL A 204 -3.20 1.32 -9.66
CA VAL A 204 -2.44 0.18 -9.16
C VAL A 204 -0.95 0.43 -9.42
N PRO A 205 -0.01 -0.18 -8.65
CA PRO A 205 -0.25 -1.00 -7.46
C PRO A 205 -0.92 -0.19 -6.34
N TRP A 206 -1.74 -0.86 -5.52
CA TRP A 206 -2.46 -0.23 -4.40
C TRP A 206 -2.35 -1.06 -3.12
N LEU A 207 -1.87 -0.43 -2.05
CA LEU A 207 -1.59 -1.06 -0.76
C LEU A 207 -2.70 -0.80 0.25
N LEU A 208 -3.04 -1.85 1.01
CA LEU A 208 -3.84 -1.76 2.23
C LEU A 208 -3.02 -2.36 3.37
N PHE A 209 -3.11 -1.74 4.54
CA PHE A 209 -2.54 -2.23 5.79
C PHE A 209 -3.69 -2.47 6.78
N ASN A 210 -3.82 -3.69 7.29
CA ASN A 210 -4.97 -4.13 8.11
C ASN A 210 -6.33 -3.78 7.47
N ASN A 211 -6.45 -4.00 6.16
CA ASN A 211 -7.62 -3.69 5.32
C ASN A 211 -7.98 -2.19 5.23
N VAL A 212 -7.04 -1.31 5.53
CA VAL A 212 -7.22 0.14 5.51
C VAL A 212 -6.25 0.77 4.51
N SER A 213 -6.74 1.72 3.72
CA SER A 213 -5.94 2.41 2.72
C SER A 213 -6.42 3.84 2.43
N LEU A 214 -5.46 4.75 2.25
CA LEU A 214 -5.69 6.09 1.71
C LEU A 214 -5.04 6.27 0.36
N ALA A 215 -5.65 7.11 -0.47
CA ALA A 215 -4.99 7.67 -1.64
C ALA A 215 -3.70 8.40 -1.27
N ASP A 216 -3.72 9.23 -0.23
CA ASP A 216 -2.55 10.04 0.16
C ASP A 216 -1.45 9.20 0.85
N SER A 217 -1.69 7.91 1.11
CA SER A 217 -0.72 6.99 1.71
C SER A 217 -0.13 5.97 0.74
N GLN A 218 -0.43 6.09 -0.57
CA GLN A 218 0.14 5.16 -1.55
C GLN A 218 1.64 5.37 -1.80
N PHE A 219 2.24 6.46 -1.32
CA PHE A 219 3.70 6.63 -1.30
C PHE A 219 4.44 5.53 -0.50
N PHE A 220 3.71 4.74 0.31
CA PHE A 220 4.28 3.58 0.98
C PHE A 220 4.81 2.51 0.03
N THR A 221 4.48 2.53 -1.27
CA THR A 221 5.15 1.66 -2.25
C THR A 221 6.66 1.92 -2.30
N GLU A 222 7.10 3.17 -2.24
CA GLU A 222 8.53 3.56 -2.26
C GLU A 222 9.24 3.31 -0.91
N GLN A 223 8.48 3.18 0.18
CA GLN A 223 8.98 3.02 1.55
C GLN A 223 8.42 1.77 2.23
N PHE A 224 8.23 0.70 1.46
CA PHE A 224 7.38 -0.41 1.86
C PHE A 224 7.84 -1.13 3.14
N GLU A 225 9.15 -1.37 3.29
CA GLU A 225 9.68 -1.97 4.52
C GLU A 225 9.49 -1.06 5.75
N ALA A 226 9.66 0.25 5.57
CA ALA A 226 9.46 1.22 6.65
C ALA A 226 7.96 1.32 7.03
N ALA A 227 7.08 1.24 6.05
CA ALA A 227 5.63 1.19 6.26
C ALA A 227 5.24 -0.05 7.09
N ILE A 228 5.78 -1.22 6.75
CA ILE A 228 5.58 -2.46 7.54
C ILE A 228 6.02 -2.26 9.00
N CYS A 229 7.22 -1.74 9.22
CA CYS A 229 7.72 -1.49 10.57
C CYS A 229 6.88 -0.47 11.35
N THR A 230 6.36 0.55 10.67
CA THR A 230 5.60 1.66 11.28
C THR A 230 4.16 1.26 11.60
N LEU A 231 3.54 0.47 10.73
CA LEU A 231 2.12 0.10 10.83
C LEU A 231 1.91 -1.22 11.59
N HIS A 232 2.99 -1.92 11.95
CA HIS A 232 2.91 -3.10 12.79
C HIS A 232 2.51 -2.75 14.22
N ASN A 233 1.43 -3.37 14.71
CA ASN A 233 0.90 -3.18 16.06
C ASN A 233 1.03 -4.45 16.94
N GLY A 234 2.04 -5.28 16.69
CA GLY A 234 2.33 -6.42 17.56
C GLY A 234 2.91 -5.98 18.91
N GLN A 235 2.77 -6.83 19.93
CA GLN A 235 3.26 -6.58 21.29
C GLN A 235 4.78 -6.36 21.38
N LYS A 236 5.53 -6.76 20.36
CA LYS A 236 6.97 -6.52 20.22
C LYS A 236 7.26 -6.01 18.82
N PRO A 237 8.16 -5.03 18.66
CA PRO A 237 8.66 -4.66 17.35
C PRO A 237 9.20 -5.88 16.61
N LEU A 238 8.98 -5.96 15.30
CA LEU A 238 9.53 -7.03 14.49
C LEU A 238 11.07 -7.02 14.61
N PRO A 239 11.74 -8.17 14.77
CA PRO A 239 13.21 -8.23 14.86
C PRO A 239 13.92 -7.50 13.70
N GLN A 240 13.30 -7.53 12.53
CA GLN A 240 13.77 -6.88 11.31
C GLN A 240 13.68 -5.34 11.35
N CYS A 241 12.96 -4.78 12.33
CA CYS A 241 12.74 -3.35 12.52
C CYS A 241 13.59 -2.75 13.66
N THR A 242 14.35 -3.56 14.42
CA THR A 242 15.10 -3.10 15.61
C THR A 242 16.54 -2.64 15.34
N GLY A 243 16.89 -2.32 14.08
CA GLY A 243 18.21 -1.79 13.69
C GLY A 243 18.26 -0.26 13.62
N ALA A 244 19.42 0.32 13.96
CA ALA A 244 19.70 1.76 13.85
C ALA A 244 19.54 2.23 12.39
N GLY A 245 18.35 2.71 12.04
CA GLY A 245 17.98 3.11 10.68
C GLY A 245 16.47 3.15 10.45
N VAL A 246 15.69 2.41 11.25
CA VAL A 246 14.23 2.53 11.27
C VAL A 246 13.84 3.43 12.44
N ARG A 247 14.01 4.75 12.30
CA ARG A 247 13.39 5.68 13.24
C ARG A 247 11.88 5.61 13.03
N LEU A 248 11.21 5.01 14.01
CA LEU A 248 9.75 5.01 14.13
C LEU A 248 9.26 6.45 14.20
N GLY A 249 8.46 6.81 13.21
CA GLY A 249 7.84 8.12 13.08
C GLY A 249 8.04 8.63 11.67
N CYS A 250 6.97 8.68 10.89
CA CYS A 250 6.74 9.93 10.17
C CYS A 250 6.61 10.99 11.27
N PRO A 251 7.53 11.96 11.42
CA PRO A 251 7.13 13.20 12.05
C PRO A 251 6.08 13.76 11.10
N VAL A 252 4.81 13.67 11.47
CA VAL A 252 3.83 14.59 10.91
C VAL A 252 4.31 15.95 11.40
N ASP A 253 5.05 16.67 10.55
CA ASP A 253 5.50 18.02 10.88
C ASP A 253 4.30 18.95 10.81
N LEU A 254 3.60 19.07 11.95
CA LEU A 254 2.49 20.00 12.14
C LEU A 254 2.98 21.48 12.11
N SER A 255 4.29 21.75 12.09
CA SER A 255 4.81 23.13 12.05
C SER A 255 4.81 23.75 10.65
N ALA A 256 4.54 22.96 9.60
CA ALA A 256 4.39 23.43 8.22
C ALA A 256 2.94 23.82 7.87
N GLU A 257 2.14 24.25 8.84
CA GLU A 257 0.82 24.86 8.61
C GLU A 257 0.96 26.26 8.00
N LYS A 258 0.90 26.36 6.67
CA LYS A 258 0.44 27.61 6.04
C LYS A 258 -0.63 27.49 4.98
N ASN A 259 -0.94 26.32 4.41
CA ASN A 259 -1.82 26.26 3.24
C ASN A 259 -2.77 25.03 3.15
N GLY A 260 -3.11 24.36 4.26
CA GLY A 260 -4.23 23.38 4.26
C GLY A 260 -4.05 22.13 3.39
N TYR A 261 -2.81 21.76 3.06
CA TYR A 261 -2.46 20.48 2.45
C TYR A 261 -1.33 19.85 3.27
N PHE A 262 -1.52 18.62 3.73
CA PHE A 262 -0.41 17.83 4.27
C PHE A 262 0.57 17.57 3.13
N ARG A 263 1.82 18.02 3.29
CA ARG A 263 2.95 17.49 2.52
C ARG A 263 3.70 16.53 3.42
N PHE A 264 3.77 15.27 3.03
CA PHE A 264 4.79 14.36 3.54
C PHE A 264 6.14 14.96 3.12
N SER A 265 6.90 15.51 4.07
CA SER A 265 8.21 16.09 3.81
C SER A 265 9.27 15.00 4.02
N PRO A 266 9.98 14.54 2.98
CA PRO A 266 11.10 13.61 3.15
C PRO A 266 12.31 14.27 3.85
N ASP A 267 12.29 15.59 4.07
CA ASP A 267 13.46 16.39 4.50
C ASP A 267 13.40 16.88 5.97
N ALA A 268 12.74 16.16 6.88
CA ALA A 268 12.86 16.46 8.30
C ALA A 268 14.33 16.29 8.75
N LYS A 269 15.07 17.40 8.80
CA LYS A 269 16.51 17.41 9.12
C LYS A 269 16.76 16.75 10.47
N ILE A 270 17.55 15.69 10.43
CA ILE A 270 18.12 15.01 11.58
C ILE A 270 19.02 16.03 12.32
N ALA A 271 18.63 16.39 13.55
CA ALA A 271 19.57 17.00 14.48
C ALA A 271 20.51 15.90 14.98
N ASP A 272 21.76 15.91 14.51
CA ASP A 272 22.83 15.07 15.02
C ASP A 272 23.18 15.53 16.44
N GLU A 273 22.91 14.69 17.45
CA GLU A 273 23.61 14.79 18.73
C GLU A 273 24.91 13.95 18.64
N PRO A 274 26.07 14.50 19.05
CA PRO A 274 27.34 13.81 18.90
C PRO A 274 27.46 12.66 19.90
N LEU A 275 27.89 11.51 19.39
CA LEU A 275 28.32 10.34 20.17
C LEU A 275 29.37 10.76 21.21
N LYS A 276 29.04 10.61 22.49
CA LYS A 276 30.04 10.63 23.57
C LYS A 276 30.81 9.31 23.55
N HIS A 277 32.12 9.40 23.36
CA HIS A 277 33.08 8.31 23.49
C HIS A 277 33.13 7.76 24.92
#